data_AF-A0A346QRA5-F1
#
_entry.id   AF-A0A346QRA5-F1
#
_cell.length_a   1.000
_cell.length_b   1.000
_cell.length_c   1.000
_cell.angle_alpha   90.00
_cell.angle_beta   90.00
_cell.angle_gamma   90.00
#
_symmetry.space_group_name_H-M   'P 1'
#
loop_
_entity.id
_entity.type
_entity.pdbx_description
1 polymer ?
#
loop_
_entity_poly.entity_id
_entity_poly.type
_entity_poly.pdbx_seq_one_letter_code
_entity_poly.pdbx_strand_id
1 'polypeptide(L)'
;MAENKGGLFAKTVQKHAGRAKEKILQNLGKADRTVDDVFDEYEINFNRQQTNANRLHKEVANYLRCCRALHGASKSLFETLAEVYEPEWVGHELLYAQAQNSDMLWTDFCHKLQDQTLTPLTAYQQQFPEFRKKIDKRGRKLVDYDSQRHQLENLQRAGRRDEYKIARSRDTLETARVTYEALNKELYDELPTLYDQRIPNVSSSLQALFAAEATVMAESSKVAKELEAIAEKLSKECAKGTYKVKRGVAPR
;
A
#
# COMPACT_ATOMS: atom_id res chain seq x y z
N MET A 1 31.73 -23.55 20.36
CA MET A 1 30.89 -22.88 19.32
C MET A 1 31.00 -21.34 19.33
N ALA A 2 32.14 -20.75 19.71
CA ALA A 2 32.31 -19.28 19.73
C ALA A 2 33.20 -18.71 18.61
N GLU A 3 34.01 -19.53 17.93
CA GLU A 3 35.00 -19.03 16.94
C GLU A 3 34.42 -18.69 15.56
N ASN A 4 33.19 -19.11 15.24
CA ASN A 4 32.63 -18.94 13.90
C ASN A 4 31.90 -17.59 13.69
N LYS A 5 31.54 -16.88 14.76
CA LYS A 5 30.81 -15.59 14.67
C LYS A 5 31.74 -14.40 14.38
N GLY A 6 32.93 -14.36 14.99
CA GLY A 6 33.91 -13.29 14.76
C GLY A 6 34.43 -13.24 13.32
N GLY A 7 34.62 -14.40 12.70
CA GLY A 7 35.06 -14.51 11.30
C GLY A 7 34.02 -14.03 10.28
N LEU A 8 32.72 -14.21 10.55
CA LEU A 8 31.66 -13.69 9.69
C LEU A 8 31.54 -12.17 9.75
N PHE A 9 31.65 -11.60 10.95
CA PHE A 9 31.65 -10.14 11.14
C PHE A 9 32.86 -9.50 10.44
N ALA A 10 34.07 -10.04 10.64
CA ALA A 10 35.27 -9.53 9.98
C ALA A 10 35.18 -9.62 8.44
N LYS A 11 34.70 -10.73 7.89
CA LYS A 11 34.48 -10.88 6.43
C LYS A 11 33.43 -9.92 5.90
N THR A 12 32.38 -9.62 6.67
CA THR A 12 31.32 -8.67 6.27
C THR A 12 31.84 -7.24 6.25
N VAL A 13 32.59 -6.84 7.29
CA VAL A 13 33.25 -5.53 7.37
C VAL A 13 34.26 -5.36 6.24
N GLN A 14 35.07 -6.40 5.96
CA GLN A 14 36.04 -6.38 4.88
C GLN A 14 35.38 -6.22 3.49
N LYS A 15 34.26 -6.92 3.24
CA LYS A 15 33.47 -6.73 2.01
C LYS A 15 32.86 -5.33 1.93
N HIS A 16 32.41 -4.77 3.05
CA HIS A 16 31.84 -3.42 3.08
C HIS A 16 32.89 -2.35 2.75
N ALA A 17 34.09 -2.46 3.34
CA ALA A 17 35.22 -1.58 3.04
C ALA A 17 35.69 -1.72 1.58
N GLY A 18 35.73 -2.94 1.04
CA GLY A 18 36.05 -3.20 -0.37
C GLY A 18 35.07 -2.54 -1.34
N ARG A 19 33.76 -2.63 -1.08
CA ARG A 19 32.73 -1.98 -1.90
C ARG A 19 32.81 -0.45 -1.86
N ALA A 20 33.07 0.12 -0.67
CA ALA A 20 33.23 1.56 -0.52
C ALA A 20 34.43 2.07 -1.34
N LYS A 21 35.54 1.33 -1.32
CA LYS A 21 36.73 1.63 -2.13
C LYS A 21 36.43 1.58 -3.63
N GLU A 22 35.76 0.53 -4.11
CA GLU A 22 35.42 0.38 -5.52
C GLU A 22 34.51 1.49 -6.03
N LYS A 23 33.45 1.84 -5.27
CA LYS A 23 32.57 2.97 -5.60
C LYS A 23 33.32 4.30 -5.72
N ILE A 24 34.29 4.55 -4.84
CA ILE A 24 35.13 5.75 -4.91
C ILE A 24 35.99 5.74 -6.18
N LEU A 25 36.57 4.60 -6.55
CA LEU A 25 37.38 4.48 -7.77
C LEU A 25 36.56 4.67 -9.05
N GLN A 26 35.35 4.12 -9.10
CA GLN A 26 34.41 4.33 -10.20
C GLN A 26 34.00 5.80 -10.33
N ASN A 27 33.64 6.46 -9.22
CA ASN A 27 33.27 7.88 -9.21
C ASN A 27 34.43 8.82 -9.59
N LEU A 28 35.67 8.37 -9.43
CA LEU A 28 36.87 9.10 -9.84
C LEU A 28 37.33 8.78 -11.27
N GLY A 29 36.61 7.92 -12.01
CA GLY A 29 36.98 7.47 -13.35
C GLY A 29 38.23 6.59 -13.39
N LYS A 30 38.63 6.01 -12.26
CA LYS A 30 39.84 5.18 -12.10
C LYS A 30 39.55 3.67 -12.17
N ALA A 31 38.28 3.29 -12.30
CA ALA A 31 37.82 1.91 -12.53
C ALA A 31 36.57 1.93 -13.42
N ASP A 32 36.51 1.02 -14.39
CA ASP A 32 35.35 0.89 -15.28
C ASP A 32 34.16 0.30 -14.54
N ARG A 33 33.01 0.97 -14.63
CA ARG A 33 31.73 0.50 -14.08
C ARG A 33 30.95 -0.24 -15.16
N THR A 34 30.34 -1.35 -14.80
CA THR A 34 29.34 -2.00 -15.65
C THR A 34 28.09 -1.11 -15.71
N VAL A 35 27.75 -0.62 -16.91
CA VAL A 35 26.55 0.18 -17.19
C VAL A 35 25.44 -0.77 -17.65
N ASP A 36 24.25 -0.60 -17.08
CA ASP A 36 23.08 -1.43 -17.37
C ASP A 36 21.84 -0.54 -17.50
N ASP A 37 21.72 0.11 -18.65
CA ASP A 37 20.68 1.12 -18.91
C ASP A 37 19.26 0.54 -18.79
N VAL A 38 19.07 -0.74 -19.15
CA VAL A 38 17.79 -1.43 -19.05
C VAL A 38 17.40 -1.66 -17.59
N PHE A 39 18.35 -2.12 -16.76
CA PHE A 39 18.08 -2.30 -15.34
C PHE A 39 17.85 -0.96 -14.63
N ASP A 40 18.58 0.09 -15.02
CA ASP A 40 18.37 1.44 -14.48
C ASP A 40 16.94 1.94 -14.79
N GLU A 41 16.40 1.65 -15.98
CA GLU A 41 14.99 1.91 -16.30
C GLU A 41 14.03 1.10 -15.42
N TYR A 42 14.30 -0.19 -15.20
CA TYR A 42 13.50 -1.02 -14.29
C TYR A 42 13.51 -0.48 -12.85
N GLU A 43 14.65 -0.01 -12.35
CA GLU A 43 14.75 0.59 -11.02
C GLU A 43 14.00 1.92 -10.92
N ILE A 44 14.04 2.76 -11.96
CA ILE A 44 13.22 4.00 -12.03
C ILE A 44 11.72 3.65 -11.99
N ASN A 45 11.30 2.68 -12.81
CA ASN A 45 9.92 2.21 -12.86
C ASN A 45 9.45 1.63 -11.53
N PHE A 46 10.28 0.79 -10.90
CA PHE A 46 10.04 0.21 -9.58
C PHE A 46 9.84 1.31 -8.51
N ASN A 47 10.75 2.29 -8.42
CA ASN A 47 10.67 3.35 -7.42
C ASN A 47 9.42 4.22 -7.59
N ARG A 48 9.06 4.54 -8.85
CA ARG A 48 7.83 5.27 -9.17
C ARG A 48 6.60 4.46 -8.78
N GLN A 49 6.56 3.18 -9.14
CA GLN A 49 5.45 2.28 -8.84
C GLN A 49 5.26 2.10 -7.33
N GLN A 50 6.35 1.90 -6.58
CA GLN A 50 6.34 1.80 -5.11
C GLN A 50 5.77 3.07 -4.47
N THR A 51 6.23 4.24 -4.92
CA THR A 51 5.77 5.54 -4.41
C THR A 51 4.27 5.70 -4.64
N ASN A 52 3.79 5.39 -5.84
CA ASN A 52 2.38 5.49 -6.19
C ASN A 52 1.52 4.49 -5.41
N ALA A 53 1.97 3.24 -5.25
CA ALA A 53 1.28 2.21 -4.48
C ALA A 53 1.13 2.60 -3.00
N ASN A 54 2.21 3.09 -2.37
CA ASN A 54 2.20 3.57 -1.00
C ASN A 54 1.24 4.76 -0.82
N ARG A 55 1.25 5.71 -1.77
CA ARG A 55 0.37 6.88 -1.72
C ARG A 55 -1.10 6.48 -1.87
N LEU A 56 -1.43 5.66 -2.85
CA LEU A 56 -2.80 5.20 -3.08
C LEU A 56 -3.34 4.43 -1.86
N HIS A 57 -2.55 3.49 -1.32
CA HIS A 57 -2.90 2.76 -0.11
C HIS A 57 -3.19 3.70 1.06
N LYS A 58 -2.29 4.67 1.31
CA LYS A 58 -2.44 5.65 2.39
C LYS A 58 -3.74 6.44 2.26
N GLU A 59 -4.04 6.95 1.07
CA GLU A 59 -5.23 7.80 0.87
C GLU A 59 -6.52 6.98 0.93
N VAL A 60 -6.56 5.74 0.41
CA VAL A 60 -7.72 4.85 0.56
C VAL A 60 -7.94 4.45 2.02
N ALA A 61 -6.86 4.16 2.76
CA ALA A 61 -6.96 3.87 4.20
C ALA A 61 -7.49 5.08 4.99
N ASN A 62 -7.06 6.28 4.61
CA ASN A 62 -7.56 7.53 5.20
C ASN A 62 -9.04 7.74 4.87
N TYR A 63 -9.42 7.55 3.61
CA TYR A 63 -10.81 7.66 3.16
C TYR A 63 -11.73 6.73 3.93
N LEU A 64 -11.38 5.45 4.06
CA LEU A 64 -12.15 4.48 4.84
C LEU A 64 -12.28 4.88 6.32
N ARG A 65 -11.23 5.45 6.91
CA ARG A 65 -11.29 5.98 8.28
C ARG A 65 -12.32 7.10 8.41
N CYS A 66 -12.36 8.02 7.44
CA CYS A 66 -13.34 9.09 7.38
C CYS A 66 -14.76 8.54 7.17
N CYS A 67 -14.95 7.53 6.32
CA CYS A 67 -16.26 6.88 6.13
C CYS A 67 -16.78 6.26 7.43
N ARG A 68 -15.91 5.57 8.20
CA ARG A 68 -16.29 5.02 9.51
C ARG A 68 -16.65 6.10 10.53
N ALA A 69 -15.95 7.23 10.51
CA ALA A 69 -16.28 8.37 11.37
C ALA A 69 -17.64 8.98 11.00
N LEU A 70 -17.91 9.14 9.69
CA LEU A 70 -19.19 9.62 9.20
C LEU A 70 -20.34 8.65 9.53
N HIS A 71 -20.11 7.34 9.41
CA HIS A 71 -21.04 6.31 9.85
C HIS A 71 -21.38 6.48 11.33
N GLY A 72 -20.37 6.59 12.21
CA GLY A 72 -20.60 6.82 13.64
C GLY A 72 -21.43 8.08 13.92
N ALA A 73 -21.09 9.20 13.27
CA ALA A 73 -21.85 10.45 13.41
C ALA A 73 -23.29 10.32 12.91
N SER A 74 -23.48 9.68 11.76
CA SER A 74 -24.81 9.42 11.18
C SER A 74 -25.66 8.55 12.10
N LYS A 75 -25.06 7.52 12.71
CA LYS A 75 -25.75 6.63 13.65
C LYS A 75 -26.23 7.39 14.88
N SER A 76 -25.37 8.19 15.51
CA SER A 76 -25.78 9.00 16.67
C SER A 76 -26.88 10.02 16.34
N LEU A 77 -26.86 10.59 15.12
CA LEU A 77 -27.95 11.44 14.65
C LEU A 77 -29.28 10.67 14.57
N PHE A 78 -29.27 9.46 13.99
CA PHE A 78 -30.47 8.62 13.89
C PHE A 78 -30.97 8.15 15.26
N GLU A 79 -30.08 7.79 16.18
CA GLU A 79 -30.44 7.44 17.57
C GLU A 79 -31.15 8.61 18.24
N THR A 80 -30.60 9.83 18.12
CA THR A 80 -31.23 11.05 18.66
C THR A 80 -32.59 11.31 18.00
N LEU A 81 -32.70 11.14 16.68
CA LEU A 81 -33.96 11.31 15.96
C LEU A 81 -35.03 10.32 16.44
N ALA A 82 -34.65 9.07 16.71
CA ALA A 82 -35.57 8.07 17.23
C ALA A 82 -36.05 8.38 18.66
N GLU A 83 -35.19 8.99 19.49
CA GLU A 83 -35.56 9.42 20.85
C GLU A 83 -36.52 10.60 20.87
N VAL A 84 -36.32 11.60 20.00
CA VAL A 84 -37.18 12.80 19.96
C VAL A 84 -38.47 12.60 19.17
N TYR A 85 -38.56 11.56 18.34
CA TYR A 85 -39.75 11.26 17.54
C TYR A 85 -40.72 10.39 18.34
N GLU A 86 -41.75 11.02 18.92
CA GLU A 86 -42.65 10.36 19.87
C GLU A 86 -43.38 9.14 19.25
N PRO A 87 -43.64 8.07 20.02
CA PRO A 87 -44.32 6.86 19.53
C PRO A 87 -45.71 7.10 18.93
N GLU A 88 -46.40 8.14 19.38
CA GLU A 88 -47.73 8.54 18.92
C GLU A 88 -47.70 9.26 17.56
N TRP A 89 -46.53 9.74 17.14
CA TRP A 89 -46.39 10.47 15.89
C TRP A 89 -46.43 9.53 14.70
N VAL A 90 -47.11 9.98 13.64
CA VAL A 90 -47.26 9.21 12.42
C VAL A 90 -45.89 8.87 11.83
N GLY A 91 -45.65 7.61 11.50
CA GLY A 91 -44.39 7.17 10.90
C GLY A 91 -43.25 6.89 11.87
N HIS A 92 -43.49 6.82 13.19
CA HIS A 92 -42.48 6.45 14.19
C HIS A 92 -41.76 5.13 13.84
N GLU A 93 -42.50 4.05 13.59
CA GLU A 93 -41.91 2.75 13.20
C GLU A 93 -41.12 2.82 11.88
N LEU A 94 -41.58 3.64 10.93
CA LEU A 94 -40.89 3.82 9.65
C LEU A 94 -39.57 4.57 9.83
N LEU A 95 -39.53 5.59 10.68
CA LEU A 95 -38.29 6.31 11.01
C LEU A 95 -37.27 5.36 11.65
N TYR A 96 -37.71 4.53 12.59
CA TYR A 96 -36.85 3.51 13.21
C TYR A 96 -36.32 2.51 12.17
N ALA A 97 -37.17 2.03 11.25
CA ALA A 97 -36.75 1.16 10.16
C ALA A 97 -35.71 1.84 9.24
N GLN A 98 -35.88 3.13 8.91
CA GLN A 98 -34.92 3.86 8.10
C GLN A 98 -33.58 4.08 8.81
N ALA A 99 -33.58 4.27 10.13
CA ALA A 99 -32.35 4.32 10.93
C ALA A 99 -31.54 3.01 10.82
N GLN A 100 -32.21 1.86 10.96
CA GLN A 100 -31.57 0.54 10.82
C GLN A 100 -31.06 0.32 9.39
N ASN A 101 -31.83 0.69 8.37
CA ASN A 101 -31.40 0.61 6.98
C ASN A 101 -30.14 1.44 6.74
N SER A 102 -30.08 2.66 7.27
CA SER A 102 -28.89 3.51 7.17
C SER A 102 -27.67 2.87 7.84
N ASP A 103 -27.81 2.31 9.04
CA ASP A 103 -26.73 1.64 9.77
C ASP A 103 -26.16 0.43 9.00
N MET A 104 -27.05 -0.39 8.41
CA MET A 104 -26.65 -1.53 7.58
C MET A 104 -25.93 -1.07 6.29
N LEU A 105 -26.47 -0.05 5.60
CA LEU A 105 -25.86 0.48 4.37
C LEU A 105 -24.42 0.98 4.63
N TRP A 106 -24.22 1.71 5.72
CA TRP A 106 -22.89 2.19 6.10
C TRP A 106 -21.94 1.06 6.48
N THR A 107 -22.45 0.07 7.23
CA THR A 107 -21.69 -1.11 7.64
C THR A 107 -21.20 -1.89 6.42
N ASP A 108 -22.11 -2.19 5.48
CA ASP A 108 -21.80 -2.89 4.24
C ASP A 108 -20.83 -2.10 3.36
N PHE A 109 -21.01 -0.79 3.24
CA PHE A 109 -20.11 0.08 2.49
C PHE A 109 -18.69 0.05 3.07
N CYS A 110 -18.54 0.27 4.38
CA CYS A 110 -17.23 0.24 5.04
C CYS A 110 -16.57 -1.14 4.97
N HIS A 111 -17.37 -2.21 5.06
CA HIS A 111 -16.86 -3.58 4.90
C HIS A 111 -16.36 -3.83 3.47
N LYS A 112 -17.13 -3.45 2.44
CA LYS A 112 -16.72 -3.59 1.03
C LYS A 112 -15.44 -2.80 0.73
N LEU A 113 -15.32 -1.56 1.22
CA LEU A 113 -14.09 -0.79 1.05
C LEU A 113 -12.88 -1.44 1.73
N GLN A 114 -13.07 -2.00 2.93
CA GLN A 114 -12.01 -2.72 3.64
C GLN A 114 -11.56 -3.95 2.84
N ASP A 115 -12.50 -4.81 2.47
CA ASP A 115 -12.22 -6.13 1.90
C ASP A 115 -11.82 -6.05 0.42
N GLN A 116 -12.57 -5.30 -0.38
CA GLN A 116 -12.44 -5.32 -1.84
C GLN A 116 -11.50 -4.23 -2.37
N THR A 117 -11.12 -3.25 -1.56
CA THR A 117 -10.21 -2.16 -1.96
C THR A 117 -8.94 -2.14 -1.10
N LEU A 118 -9.06 -1.93 0.20
CA LEU A 118 -7.89 -1.71 1.07
C LEU A 118 -7.04 -2.97 1.26
N THR A 119 -7.65 -4.14 1.44
CA THR A 119 -6.93 -5.41 1.60
C THR A 119 -6.07 -5.76 0.37
N PRO A 120 -6.60 -5.75 -0.88
CA PRO A 120 -5.79 -5.94 -2.08
C PRO A 120 -4.65 -4.92 -2.23
N LEU A 121 -4.93 -3.63 -1.98
CA LEU A 121 -3.90 -2.59 -2.02
C LEU A 121 -2.79 -2.84 -0.98
N THR A 122 -3.15 -3.34 0.19
CA THR A 122 -2.19 -3.71 1.24
C THR A 122 -1.30 -4.87 0.78
N ALA A 123 -1.89 -5.92 0.21
CA ALA A 123 -1.15 -7.08 -0.30
C ALA A 123 -0.18 -6.69 -1.42
N TYR A 124 -0.61 -5.83 -2.35
CA TYR A 124 0.25 -5.29 -3.40
C TYR A 124 1.38 -4.42 -2.85
N GLN A 125 1.07 -3.53 -1.90
CA GLN A 125 2.06 -2.67 -1.23
C GLN A 125 3.13 -3.47 -0.47
N GLN A 126 2.77 -4.62 0.10
CA GLN A 126 3.68 -5.50 0.85
C GLN A 126 4.69 -6.26 -0.02
N GLN A 127 4.54 -6.26 -1.35
CA GLN A 127 5.53 -6.90 -2.24
C GLN A 127 6.82 -6.07 -2.36
N PHE A 128 6.71 -4.73 -2.36
CA PHE A 128 7.83 -3.84 -2.65
C PHE A 128 9.04 -3.96 -1.69
N PRO A 129 8.88 -4.14 -0.37
CA PRO A 129 10.03 -4.29 0.53
C PRO A 129 10.97 -5.45 0.16
N GLU A 130 10.43 -6.60 -0.26
CA GLU A 130 11.26 -7.75 -0.65
C GLU A 130 11.97 -7.52 -1.97
N PHE A 131 11.29 -6.93 -2.96
CA PHE A 131 11.90 -6.50 -4.21
C PHE A 131 13.03 -5.48 -3.98
N ARG A 132 12.81 -4.49 -3.11
CA ARG A 132 13.83 -3.50 -2.76
C ARG A 132 15.09 -4.17 -2.18
N LYS A 133 14.91 -5.14 -1.26
CA LYS A 133 16.02 -5.92 -0.71
C LYS A 133 16.77 -6.69 -1.81
N LYS A 134 16.08 -7.28 -2.79
CA LYS A 134 16.70 -7.97 -3.94
C LYS A 134 17.48 -7.00 -4.83
N ILE A 135 16.91 -5.85 -5.20
CA ILE A 135 17.57 -4.79 -5.99
C ILE A 135 18.84 -4.33 -5.27
N ASP A 136 18.76 -3.98 -3.98
CA ASP A 136 19.91 -3.54 -3.20
C ASP A 136 20.98 -4.65 -3.11
N LYS A 137 20.56 -5.92 -3.02
CA LYS A 137 21.46 -7.08 -3.01
C LYS A 137 22.17 -7.25 -4.35
N ARG A 138 21.46 -7.13 -5.46
CA ARG A 138 22.05 -7.13 -6.82
C ARG A 138 23.09 -6.03 -6.95
N GLY A 139 22.76 -4.78 -6.58
CA GLY A 139 23.70 -3.65 -6.63
C GLY A 139 24.97 -3.91 -5.82
N ARG A 140 24.85 -4.50 -4.61
CA ARG A 140 26.03 -4.91 -3.82
C ARG A 140 26.86 -6.02 -4.50
N LYS A 141 26.21 -6.93 -5.22
CA LYS A 141 26.89 -8.04 -5.92
C LYS A 141 27.57 -7.61 -7.20
N LEU A 142 27.01 -6.63 -7.91
CA LEU A 142 27.66 -6.00 -9.04
C LEU A 142 28.99 -5.34 -8.62
N VAL A 143 28.98 -4.60 -7.52
CA VAL A 143 30.22 -3.99 -6.98
C VAL A 143 31.22 -5.05 -6.52
N ASP A 144 30.77 -6.14 -5.89
CA ASP A 144 31.65 -7.27 -5.54
C ASP A 144 32.31 -7.85 -6.80
N TYR A 145 31.54 -8.05 -7.88
CA TYR A 145 32.02 -8.58 -9.16
C TYR A 145 33.03 -7.64 -9.84
N ASP A 146 32.71 -6.36 -10.00
CA ASP A 146 33.60 -5.36 -10.61
C ASP A 146 34.93 -5.28 -9.83
N SER A 147 34.87 -5.30 -8.49
CA SER A 147 36.06 -5.27 -7.64
C SER A 147 36.95 -6.49 -7.84
N GLN A 148 36.38 -7.70 -7.96
CA GLN A 148 37.15 -8.91 -8.24
C GLN A 148 37.73 -8.91 -9.66
N ARG A 149 37.01 -8.35 -10.64
CA ARG A 149 37.50 -8.20 -12.02
C ARG A 149 38.72 -7.29 -12.06
N HIS A 150 38.63 -6.11 -11.46
CA HIS A 150 39.73 -5.17 -11.35
C HIS A 150 40.93 -5.73 -10.56
N GLN A 151 40.68 -6.49 -9.49
CA GLN A 151 41.74 -7.17 -8.74
C GLN A 151 42.51 -8.19 -9.61
N LEU A 152 41.79 -9.00 -10.40
CA LEU A 152 42.40 -9.97 -11.31
C LEU A 152 43.20 -9.29 -12.42
N GLU A 153 42.68 -8.24 -13.04
CA GLU A 153 43.37 -7.44 -14.07
C GLU A 153 44.69 -6.87 -13.55
N ASN A 154 44.69 -6.31 -12.33
CA ASN A 154 45.90 -5.79 -11.71
C ASN A 154 46.94 -6.89 -11.41
N LEU A 155 46.51 -8.08 -10.99
CA LEU A 155 47.42 -9.21 -10.78
C LEU A 155 48.03 -9.72 -12.09
N GLN A 156 47.29 -9.67 -13.19
CA GLN A 156 47.76 -10.10 -14.51
C GLN A 156 48.73 -9.10 -15.16
N ARG A 157 48.56 -7.80 -14.87
CA ARG A 157 49.46 -6.72 -15.32
C ARG A 157 50.74 -6.61 -14.49
N ALA A 158 50.81 -7.24 -13.31
CA ALA A 158 51.99 -7.19 -12.46
C ALA A 158 53.19 -7.93 -13.09
N GLY A 159 54.39 -7.34 -12.97
CA GLY A 159 55.62 -7.88 -13.55
C GLY A 159 56.09 -9.22 -12.95
N ARG A 160 55.65 -9.57 -11.73
CA ARG A 160 55.92 -10.87 -11.09
C ARG A 160 54.63 -11.69 -11.05
N ARG A 161 54.51 -12.67 -11.94
CA ARG A 161 53.31 -13.50 -12.11
C ARG A 161 53.33 -14.67 -11.11
N ASP A 162 52.47 -14.60 -10.12
CA ASP A 162 52.18 -15.71 -9.20
C ASP A 162 50.95 -16.47 -9.73
N GLU A 163 51.20 -17.60 -10.40
CA GLU A 163 50.15 -18.39 -11.06
C GLU A 163 49.11 -18.93 -10.06
N TYR A 164 49.54 -19.32 -8.86
CA TYR A 164 48.64 -19.81 -7.82
C TYR A 164 47.70 -18.69 -7.34
N LYS A 165 48.23 -17.49 -7.12
CA LYS A 165 47.43 -16.32 -6.73
C LYS A 165 46.48 -15.87 -7.84
N ILE A 166 46.89 -15.95 -9.10
CA ILE A 166 46.04 -15.66 -10.25
C ILE A 166 44.91 -16.68 -10.37
N ALA A 167 45.20 -17.99 -10.23
CA ALA A 167 44.19 -19.04 -10.27
C ALA A 167 43.13 -18.84 -9.18
N ARG A 168 43.55 -18.59 -7.93
CA ARG A 168 42.62 -18.31 -6.83
C ARG A 168 41.76 -17.05 -7.05
N SER A 169 42.34 -16.02 -7.66
CA SER A 169 41.60 -14.79 -8.00
C SER A 169 40.58 -15.02 -9.11
N ARG A 170 40.87 -15.93 -10.07
CA ARG A 170 39.89 -16.36 -11.09
C ARG A 170 38.70 -17.08 -10.46
N ASP A 171 38.94 -18.02 -9.55
CA ASP A 171 37.85 -18.74 -8.87
C ASP A 171 36.95 -17.80 -8.06
N THR A 172 37.56 -16.79 -7.42
CA THR A 172 36.83 -15.78 -6.64
C THR A 172 35.99 -14.87 -7.55
N LEU A 173 36.54 -14.47 -8.70
CA LEU A 173 35.81 -13.72 -9.72
C LEU A 173 34.62 -14.52 -10.26
N GLU A 174 34.83 -15.80 -10.59
CA GLU A 174 33.76 -16.65 -11.13
C GLU A 174 32.64 -16.84 -10.10
N THR A 175 32.98 -17.05 -8.83
CA THR A 175 31.99 -17.12 -7.75
C THR A 175 31.17 -15.82 -7.63
N ALA A 176 31.83 -14.66 -7.75
CA ALA A 176 31.17 -13.36 -7.71
C ALA A 176 30.25 -13.16 -8.93
N ARG A 177 30.72 -13.56 -10.12
CA ARG A 177 29.98 -13.53 -11.39
C ARG A 177 28.70 -14.34 -11.31
N VAL A 178 28.78 -15.63 -10.97
CA VAL A 178 27.62 -16.53 -10.86
C VAL A 178 26.59 -15.99 -9.86
N THR A 179 27.04 -15.48 -8.71
CA THR A 179 26.14 -14.92 -7.69
C THR A 179 25.43 -13.65 -8.19
N TYR A 180 26.14 -12.78 -8.90
CA TYR A 180 25.57 -11.57 -9.48
C TYR A 180 24.59 -11.90 -10.61
N GLU A 181 24.99 -12.74 -11.57
CA GLU A 181 24.19 -13.11 -12.74
C GLU A 181 22.89 -13.81 -12.36
N ALA A 182 22.92 -14.67 -11.33
CA ALA A 182 21.70 -15.31 -10.82
C ALA A 182 20.66 -14.29 -10.34
N LEU A 183 21.08 -13.33 -9.48
CA LEU A 183 20.20 -12.26 -9.00
C LEU A 183 19.79 -11.30 -10.11
N ASN A 184 20.71 -11.02 -11.04
CA ASN A 184 20.44 -10.16 -12.18
C ASN A 184 19.33 -10.76 -13.05
N LYS A 185 19.48 -12.03 -13.44
CA LYS A 185 18.50 -12.74 -14.26
C LYS A 185 17.13 -12.80 -13.60
N GLU A 186 17.08 -13.10 -12.31
CA GLU A 186 15.84 -13.11 -11.52
C GLU A 186 15.13 -11.74 -11.58
N LEU A 187 15.85 -10.65 -11.32
CA LEU A 187 15.24 -9.31 -11.34
C LEU A 187 14.86 -8.82 -12.75
N TYR A 188 15.57 -9.28 -13.78
CA TYR A 188 15.21 -9.00 -15.17
C TYR A 188 13.87 -9.63 -15.59
N ASP A 189 13.45 -10.70 -14.93
CA ASP A 189 12.16 -11.35 -15.14
C ASP A 189 11.08 -10.78 -14.20
N GLU A 190 11.40 -10.65 -12.91
CA GLU A 190 10.42 -10.25 -11.91
C GLU A 190 10.06 -8.76 -11.94
N LEU A 191 10.99 -7.83 -12.25
CA LEU A 191 10.70 -6.39 -12.22
C LEU A 191 9.72 -5.95 -13.31
N PRO A 192 9.84 -6.39 -14.59
CA PRO A 192 8.82 -6.11 -15.60
C PRO A 192 7.47 -6.73 -15.22
N THR A 193 7.48 -7.96 -14.72
CA THR A 193 6.27 -8.66 -14.25
C THR A 193 5.57 -7.87 -13.15
N LEU A 194 6.31 -7.39 -12.15
CA LEU A 194 5.77 -6.50 -11.12
C LEU A 194 5.24 -5.21 -11.73
N TYR A 195 5.98 -4.60 -12.67
CA TYR A 195 5.60 -3.34 -13.30
C TYR A 195 4.27 -3.45 -14.05
N ASP A 196 4.02 -4.57 -14.73
CA ASP A 196 2.76 -4.82 -15.45
C ASP A 196 1.56 -4.95 -14.51
N GLN A 197 1.77 -5.37 -13.26
CA GLN A 197 0.69 -5.42 -12.25
C GLN A 197 0.14 -4.03 -11.89
N ARG A 198 0.81 -2.92 -12.23
CA ARG A 198 0.35 -1.55 -11.89
C ARG A 198 -1.05 -1.26 -12.45
N ILE A 199 -1.34 -1.71 -13.67
CA ILE A 199 -2.59 -1.43 -14.38
C ILE A 199 -3.75 -2.20 -13.75
N PRO A 200 -3.72 -3.55 -13.65
CA PRO A 200 -4.82 -4.28 -13.05
C PRO A 200 -5.07 -3.92 -11.59
N ASN A 201 -4.03 -3.63 -10.79
CA ASN A 201 -4.20 -3.20 -9.40
C ASN A 201 -4.93 -1.85 -9.29
N VAL A 202 -4.56 -0.87 -10.10
CA VAL A 202 -5.26 0.44 -10.10
C VAL A 202 -6.69 0.25 -10.63
N SER A 203 -6.85 -0.47 -11.74
CA SER A 203 -8.16 -0.69 -12.36
C SER A 203 -9.14 -1.38 -11.40
N SER A 204 -8.73 -2.48 -10.77
CA SER A 204 -9.59 -3.23 -9.84
C SER A 204 -9.94 -2.40 -8.61
N SER A 205 -8.98 -1.65 -8.07
CA SER A 205 -9.21 -0.77 -6.91
C SER A 205 -10.22 0.33 -7.22
N LEU A 206 -10.10 0.99 -8.39
CA LEU A 206 -11.04 2.03 -8.81
C LEU A 206 -12.43 1.46 -9.04
N GLN A 207 -12.52 0.31 -9.71
CA GLN A 207 -13.80 -0.34 -9.97
C GLN A 207 -14.52 -0.73 -8.67
N ALA A 208 -13.81 -1.37 -7.73
CA ALA A 208 -14.38 -1.79 -6.44
C ALA A 208 -14.82 -0.57 -5.60
N LEU A 209 -13.97 0.45 -5.51
CA LEU A 209 -14.24 1.68 -4.76
C LEU A 209 -15.50 2.39 -5.30
N PHE A 210 -15.53 2.69 -6.60
CA PHE A 210 -16.63 3.47 -7.16
C PHE A 210 -17.93 2.68 -7.35
N ALA A 211 -17.86 1.35 -7.52
CA ALA A 211 -19.06 0.52 -7.47
C ALA A 211 -19.69 0.53 -6.07
N ALA A 212 -18.87 0.48 -5.02
CA ALA A 212 -19.36 0.60 -3.65
C ALA A 212 -19.94 1.99 -3.36
N GLU A 213 -19.28 3.05 -3.83
CA GLU A 213 -19.77 4.43 -3.69
C GLU A 213 -21.10 4.65 -4.42
N ALA A 214 -21.19 4.23 -5.69
CA ALA A 214 -22.43 4.35 -6.45
C ALA A 214 -23.60 3.66 -5.73
N THR A 215 -23.35 2.47 -5.17
CA THR A 215 -24.35 1.72 -4.42
C THR A 215 -24.79 2.47 -3.15
N VAL A 216 -23.84 2.88 -2.30
CA VAL A 216 -24.20 3.53 -1.03
C VAL A 216 -24.88 4.88 -1.27
N MET A 217 -24.47 5.65 -2.28
CA MET A 217 -25.11 6.91 -2.64
C MET A 217 -26.54 6.71 -3.15
N ALA A 218 -26.76 5.73 -4.02
CA ALA A 218 -28.09 5.42 -4.54
C ALA A 218 -29.06 4.98 -3.45
N GLU A 219 -28.64 4.08 -2.56
CA GLU A 219 -29.50 3.60 -1.47
C GLU A 219 -29.68 4.66 -0.38
N SER A 220 -28.64 5.44 -0.05
CA SER A 220 -28.77 6.56 0.89
C SER A 220 -29.75 7.62 0.39
N SER A 221 -29.81 7.86 -0.92
CA SER A 221 -30.81 8.77 -1.51
C SER A 221 -32.23 8.29 -1.26
N LYS A 222 -32.49 6.98 -1.31
CA LYS A 222 -33.82 6.43 -1.00
C LYS A 222 -34.16 6.63 0.47
N VAL A 223 -33.23 6.32 1.39
CA VAL A 223 -33.41 6.55 2.83
C VAL A 223 -33.74 8.02 3.11
N ALA A 224 -33.00 8.95 2.51
CA ALA A 224 -33.24 10.39 2.68
C ALA A 224 -34.64 10.82 2.22
N LYS A 225 -35.10 10.32 1.07
CA LYS A 225 -36.46 10.60 0.54
C LYS A 225 -37.56 10.04 1.43
N GLU A 226 -37.37 8.84 1.99
CA GLU A 226 -38.34 8.26 2.93
C GLU A 226 -38.43 9.09 4.22
N LEU A 227 -37.31 9.55 4.75
CA LEU A 227 -37.29 10.44 5.93
C LEU A 227 -37.97 11.78 5.67
N GLU A 228 -37.73 12.38 4.49
CA GLU A 228 -38.42 13.61 4.07
C GLU A 228 -39.94 13.39 4.00
N ALA A 229 -40.40 12.27 3.42
CA ALA A 229 -41.81 11.93 3.32
C ALA A 229 -42.46 11.71 4.70
N ILE A 230 -41.75 11.09 5.66
CA ILE A 230 -42.20 10.94 7.05
C ILE A 230 -42.41 12.33 7.68
N ALA A 231 -41.45 13.23 7.54
CA ALA A 231 -41.53 14.59 8.09
C ALA A 231 -42.67 15.41 7.47
N GLU A 232 -42.89 15.29 6.16
CA GLU A 232 -44.01 15.94 5.48
C GLU A 232 -45.36 15.41 5.99
N LYS A 233 -45.47 14.09 6.20
CA LYS A 233 -46.68 13.46 6.74
C LYS A 233 -46.98 13.90 8.16
N LEU A 234 -45.96 13.98 9.03
CA LEU A 234 -46.09 14.52 10.39
C LEU A 234 -46.59 15.97 10.36
N SER A 235 -46.02 16.80 9.49
CA SER A 235 -46.43 18.20 9.33
C SER A 235 -47.91 18.32 8.91
N LYS A 236 -48.36 17.47 7.98
CA LYS A 236 -49.77 17.41 7.55
C LYS A 236 -50.72 16.99 8.68
N GLU A 237 -50.35 15.98 9.48
CA GLU A 237 -51.15 15.55 10.64
C GLU A 237 -51.18 16.61 11.75
N CYS A 238 -50.05 17.29 12.00
CA CYS A 238 -49.99 18.42 12.93
C CYS A 238 -50.95 19.55 12.50
N ALA A 239 -50.98 19.90 11.22
CA ALA A 239 -51.87 20.93 10.68
C ALA A 239 -53.36 20.61 10.85
N LYS A 240 -53.74 19.33 10.85
CA LYS A 240 -55.11 18.86 11.15
C LYS A 240 -55.48 19.00 12.63
N GLY A 241 -54.50 19.26 13.50
CA GLY A 241 -54.68 19.35 14.94
C GLY A 241 -54.64 18.01 15.67
N THR A 242 -54.20 16.93 15.01
CA THR A 242 -54.11 15.56 15.56
C THR A 242 -53.36 15.52 16.89
N TYR A 243 -52.33 16.36 17.05
CA TYR A 243 -51.44 16.40 18.21
C TYR A 243 -51.67 17.60 19.14
N LYS A 244 -52.79 18.33 19.01
CA LYS A 244 -53.06 19.49 19.87
C LYS A 244 -53.37 19.05 21.31
N VAL A 245 -52.60 19.57 22.26
CA VAL A 245 -52.87 19.38 23.70
C VAL A 245 -54.20 20.06 24.08
N LYS A 246 -55.07 19.32 24.78
CA LYS A 246 -56.31 19.86 25.34
C LYS A 246 -55.96 20.94 26.37
N ARG A 247 -56.44 22.16 26.17
CA ARG A 247 -56.29 23.26 27.14
C ARG A 247 -57.37 23.12 28.21
N GLY A 248 -56.97 22.84 29.44
CA GLY A 248 -57.85 22.92 30.61
C GLY A 248 -58.08 24.37 31.04
N VAL A 249 -59.19 24.61 31.74
CA VAL A 249 -59.42 25.88 32.46
C VAL A 249 -58.79 25.73 33.84
N ALA A 250 -58.03 26.74 34.30
CA ALA A 250 -57.44 26.73 35.64
C ALA A 250 -58.55 26.59 36.70
N PRO A 251 -58.39 25.70 37.71
CA PRO A 251 -59.36 25.58 38.79
C PRO A 251 -59.48 26.92 39.53
N ARG A 252 -60.72 27.36 39.75
CA ARG A 252 -61.06 28.59 40.48
C ARG A 252 -60.83 28.44 41.98
#